data_AF-A0A8T0UA53-F1
#
_entry.id   AF-A0A8T0UA53-F1
#
_cell.length_a   1.000
_cell.length_b   1.000
_cell.length_c   1.000
_cell.angle_alpha   90.00
_cell.angle_beta   90.00
_cell.angle_gamma   90.00
#
_symmetry.space_group_name_H-M   'P 1'
#
loop_
_entity.id
_entity.type
_entity.pdbx_description
1 polymer ?
#
loop_
_entity_poly.entity_id
_entity_poly.type
_entity_poly.pdbx_seq_one_letter_code
_entity_poly.pdbx_strand_id
1 'polypeptide(L)'
;MIFQLNMQALRAEHVAEGETPPSSVQVVSKVLSQNSSHHFLKSVGIKTPTSSKSSSSKESELREELAAEAAAAVQVELDELKKKNEEAAERQARTQMELEEYKKQTEKNAKELEENNALLKKLLTFHANAASST
;
A
#
# COMPACT_ATOMS: atom_id res chain seq x y z
N MET A 1 -45.00 -6.41 -35.77
CA MET A 1 -43.82 -7.30 -35.85
C MET A 1 -42.56 -6.57 -35.39
N ILE A 2 -42.42 -6.26 -34.09
CA ILE A 2 -41.32 -5.40 -33.60
C ILE A 2 -40.00 -6.18 -33.46
N PHE A 3 -40.06 -7.44 -33.03
CA PHE A 3 -38.86 -8.28 -32.85
C PHE A 3 -38.13 -8.61 -34.16
N GLN A 4 -38.86 -8.87 -35.23
CA GLN A 4 -38.29 -9.19 -36.53
C GLN A 4 -37.57 -7.99 -37.15
N LEU A 5 -38.13 -6.79 -36.99
CA LEU A 5 -37.49 -5.54 -37.41
C LEU A 5 -36.19 -5.28 -36.63
N ASN A 6 -36.19 -5.49 -35.30
CA ASN A 6 -35.00 -5.32 -34.47
C ASN A 6 -33.88 -6.34 -34.82
N MET A 7 -34.25 -7.61 -35.07
CA MET A 7 -33.31 -8.64 -35.51
C MET A 7 -32.67 -8.29 -36.86
N GLN A 8 -33.47 -7.75 -37.78
CA GLN A 8 -33.00 -7.36 -39.11
C GLN A 8 -32.11 -6.12 -39.04
N ALA A 9 -32.43 -5.16 -38.19
CA ALA A 9 -31.61 -3.98 -37.95
C ALA A 9 -30.23 -4.33 -37.36
N LEU A 10 -30.17 -5.21 -36.36
CA LEU A 10 -28.91 -5.67 -35.77
C LEU A 10 -28.06 -6.54 -36.70
N ARG A 11 -28.67 -7.20 -37.69
CA ARG A 11 -27.94 -7.93 -38.75
C ARG A 11 -27.44 -7.02 -39.86
N ALA A 12 -28.09 -5.88 -40.06
CA ALA A 12 -27.71 -4.87 -41.06
C ALA A 12 -26.76 -3.80 -40.49
N GLU A 13 -26.43 -3.87 -39.20
CA GLU A 13 -25.46 -3.00 -38.54
C GLU A 13 -24.09 -3.19 -39.19
N HIS A 14 -23.43 -2.10 -39.58
CA HIS A 14 -22.19 -2.12 -40.36
C HIS A 14 -21.06 -2.74 -39.54
N VAL A 15 -20.59 -3.92 -39.95
CA VAL A 15 -19.46 -4.62 -39.33
C VAL A 15 -18.17 -3.99 -39.84
N ALA A 16 -17.30 -3.55 -38.93
CA ALA A 16 -16.00 -2.99 -39.30
C ALA A 16 -15.15 -4.04 -40.03
N GLU A 17 -14.32 -3.60 -40.98
CA GLU A 17 -13.53 -4.53 -41.81
C GLU A 17 -12.60 -5.37 -40.92
N GLY A 18 -12.79 -6.70 -40.95
CA GLY A 18 -12.01 -7.66 -40.15
C GLY A 18 -12.76 -8.29 -38.96
N GLU A 19 -13.98 -7.85 -38.63
CA GLU A 19 -14.79 -8.50 -37.58
C GLU A 19 -15.74 -9.56 -38.15
N THR A 20 -15.95 -10.65 -37.39
CA THR A 20 -16.94 -11.66 -37.74
C THR A 20 -18.35 -11.10 -37.52
N PRO A 21 -19.29 -11.27 -38.48
CA PRO A 21 -20.67 -10.85 -38.30
C PRO A 21 -21.29 -11.42 -37.01
N PRO A 22 -22.17 -10.67 -36.33
CA PRO A 22 -22.75 -11.11 -35.08
C PRO A 22 -23.52 -12.43 -35.28
N SER A 23 -23.20 -13.42 -34.45
CA SER A 23 -23.85 -14.73 -34.50
C SER A 23 -25.33 -14.60 -34.18
N SER A 24 -26.15 -15.48 -34.75
CA SER A 24 -27.60 -15.50 -34.50
C SER A 24 -27.95 -15.50 -33.00
N VAL A 25 -27.14 -16.15 -32.16
CA VAL A 25 -27.31 -16.17 -30.70
C VAL A 25 -27.08 -14.80 -30.07
N GLN A 26 -26.04 -14.08 -30.52
CA GLN A 26 -25.72 -12.73 -30.04
C GLN A 26 -26.79 -11.73 -30.45
N VAL A 27 -27.28 -11.82 -31.70
CA VAL A 27 -28.37 -10.97 -32.19
C VAL A 27 -29.64 -11.20 -31.36
N VAL A 28 -30.04 -12.46 -31.12
CA VAL A 28 -31.20 -12.79 -30.30
C VAL A 28 -31.02 -12.31 -28.85
N SER A 29 -29.85 -12.51 -28.25
CA SER A 29 -29.54 -12.05 -26.89
C SER A 29 -29.69 -10.52 -26.75
N LYS A 30 -29.16 -9.76 -27.72
CA LYS A 30 -29.23 -8.30 -27.74
C LYS A 30 -30.68 -7.81 -27.93
N VAL A 31 -31.46 -8.44 -28.81
CA VAL A 31 -32.90 -8.11 -28.98
C VAL A 31 -33.72 -8.40 -27.72
N LEU A 32 -33.46 -9.52 -27.06
CA LEU A 32 -34.15 -9.90 -25.81
C LEU A 32 -33.75 -8.99 -24.63
N SER A 33 -32.51 -8.51 -24.60
CA SER A 33 -32.05 -7.55 -23.58
C SER A 33 -32.63 -6.15 -23.78
N GLN A 34 -32.78 -5.71 -25.03
CA GLN A 34 -33.37 -4.40 -25.36
C GLN A 34 -34.89 -4.37 -25.22
N ASN A 35 -35.55 -5.52 -25.40
CA ASN A 35 -36.98 -5.66 -25.22
C ASN A 35 -37.25 -6.36 -23.89
N SER A 36 -37.42 -5.58 -22.81
CA SER A 36 -37.77 -6.07 -21.47
C SER A 36 -39.06 -6.91 -21.41
N SER A 37 -39.76 -7.13 -22.54
CA SER A 37 -40.94 -7.97 -22.53
C SER A 37 -40.54 -9.45 -22.50
N HIS A 38 -40.69 -10.03 -21.32
CA HIS A 38 -40.80 -11.49 -21.10
C HIS A 38 -41.93 -12.14 -21.94
N HIS A 39 -42.65 -11.37 -22.76
CA HIS A 39 -43.75 -11.80 -23.61
C HIS A 39 -43.29 -12.74 -24.73
N PHE A 40 -42.11 -12.52 -25.32
CA PHE A 40 -41.56 -13.42 -26.34
C PHE A 40 -41.27 -14.81 -25.75
N LEU A 41 -40.58 -14.85 -24.61
CA LEU A 41 -40.26 -16.09 -23.90
C LEU A 41 -41.54 -16.81 -23.44
N LYS A 42 -42.54 -16.06 -22.95
CA LYS A 42 -43.87 -16.59 -22.63
C LYS A 42 -44.59 -17.16 -23.86
N SER A 43 -44.51 -16.52 -25.03
CA SER A 43 -45.16 -17.00 -26.26
C SER A 43 -44.57 -18.29 -26.82
N VAL A 44 -43.30 -18.59 -26.50
CA VAL A 44 -42.65 -19.86 -26.86
C VAL A 44 -42.64 -20.87 -25.70
N GLY A 45 -43.44 -20.63 -24.65
CA GLY A 45 -43.60 -21.55 -23.52
C GLY A 45 -42.43 -21.55 -22.51
N ILE A 46 -41.46 -20.66 -22.66
CA ILE A 46 -40.31 -20.55 -21.76
C ILE A 46 -40.71 -19.72 -20.55
N LYS A 47 -40.84 -20.39 -19.39
CA LYS A 47 -41.08 -19.74 -18.10
C LYS A 47 -39.80 -19.06 -17.64
N THR A 48 -39.83 -17.74 -17.53
CA THR A 48 -38.73 -16.96 -16.96
C THR A 48 -38.70 -17.19 -15.45
N PRO A 49 -37.59 -17.68 -14.88
CA PRO A 49 -37.49 -17.85 -13.44
C PRO A 49 -37.58 -16.47 -12.77
N THR A 50 -38.53 -16.32 -11.86
CA THR A 50 -38.58 -15.15 -10.97
C THR A 50 -37.34 -15.19 -10.10
N SER A 51 -36.46 -14.20 -10.25
CA SER A 51 -35.26 -14.05 -9.42
C SER A 51 -35.67 -13.98 -7.95
N SER A 52 -35.46 -15.07 -7.20
CA SER A 52 -35.77 -15.16 -5.78
C SER A 52 -34.66 -14.49 -4.99
N LYS A 53 -34.99 -13.36 -4.35
CA LYS A 53 -34.12 -12.47 -3.58
C LYS A 53 -33.68 -13.05 -2.21
N SER A 54 -33.50 -14.36 -2.10
CA SER A 54 -33.32 -15.07 -0.82
C SER A 54 -31.87 -15.27 -0.37
N SER A 55 -30.87 -14.72 -1.06
CA SER A 55 -29.44 -14.89 -0.73
C SER A 55 -28.85 -13.82 0.20
N SER A 56 -29.60 -12.77 0.54
CA SER A 56 -29.06 -11.54 1.14
C SER A 56 -28.45 -11.69 2.55
N SER A 57 -28.93 -12.63 3.37
CA SER A 57 -28.48 -12.73 4.78
C SER A 57 -27.12 -13.41 4.92
N LYS A 58 -26.91 -14.52 4.19
CA LYS A 58 -25.63 -15.26 4.22
C LYS A 58 -24.49 -14.46 3.58
N GLU A 59 -24.81 -13.69 2.54
CA GLU A 59 -23.83 -12.80 1.90
C GLU A 59 -23.36 -11.70 2.85
N SER A 60 -24.26 -11.14 3.67
CA SER A 60 -23.90 -10.13 4.67
C SER A 60 -22.99 -10.70 5.76
N GLU A 61 -23.31 -11.89 6.25
CA GLU A 61 -22.54 -12.58 7.29
C GLU A 61 -21.12 -12.91 6.81
N LEU A 62 -20.98 -13.42 5.57
CA LEU A 62 -19.67 -13.67 4.95
C LEU A 62 -18.85 -12.40 4.73
N ARG A 63 -19.50 -11.27 4.43
CA ARG A 63 -18.81 -9.97 4.29
C ARG A 63 -18.30 -9.44 5.62
N GLU A 64 -19.05 -9.63 6.68
CA GLU A 64 -18.65 -9.25 8.03
C GLU A 64 -17.47 -10.10 8.51
N GLU A 65 -17.52 -11.41 8.27
CA GLU A 65 -16.43 -12.34 8.62
C GLU A 65 -15.14 -12.01 7.86
N LEU A 66 -15.23 -11.72 6.56
CA LEU A 66 -14.09 -11.27 5.75
C LEU A 66 -13.51 -9.93 6.25
N ALA A 67 -14.36 -9.00 6.67
CA ALA A 67 -13.92 -7.72 7.21
C ALA A 67 -13.23 -7.89 8.58
N ALA A 68 -13.74 -8.78 9.43
CA ALA A 68 -13.13 -9.12 10.71
C ALA A 68 -11.77 -9.80 10.53
N GLU A 69 -11.64 -10.72 9.57
CA GLU A 69 -10.37 -11.36 9.23
C GLU A 69 -9.35 -10.36 8.68
N ALA A 70 -9.77 -9.48 7.76
CA ALA A 70 -8.90 -8.43 7.24
C ALA A 70 -8.43 -7.47 8.34
N ALA A 71 -9.31 -7.09 9.26
CA ALA A 71 -8.95 -6.25 10.40
C ALA A 71 -7.96 -6.96 11.34
N ALA A 72 -8.16 -8.25 11.61
CA ALA A 72 -7.24 -9.04 12.44
C ALA A 72 -5.86 -9.16 11.80
N ALA A 73 -5.78 -9.42 10.49
CA ALA A 73 -4.51 -9.48 9.76
C ALA A 73 -3.75 -8.14 9.83
N VAL A 74 -4.44 -7.02 9.60
CA VAL A 74 -3.85 -5.68 9.69
C VAL A 74 -3.39 -5.36 11.12
N GLN A 75 -4.14 -5.82 12.13
CA GLN A 75 -3.77 -5.60 13.53
C GLN A 75 -2.45 -6.29 13.89
N VAL A 76 -2.24 -7.52 13.41
CA VAL A 76 -0.97 -8.25 13.61
C VAL A 76 0.20 -7.48 13.01
N GLU A 77 0.06 -6.98 11.77
CA GLU A 77 1.10 -6.18 11.13
C GLU A 77 1.38 -4.87 11.87
N LEU A 78 0.34 -4.21 12.37
CA LEU A 78 0.48 -2.98 13.18
C LEU A 78 1.23 -3.24 14.48
N ASP A 79 0.95 -4.35 15.16
CA ASP A 79 1.63 -4.70 16.40
C ASP A 79 3.10 -5.08 16.15
N GLU A 80 3.39 -5.79 15.07
CA GLU A 80 4.77 -6.04 14.63
C GLU A 80 5.52 -4.74 14.28
N LEU A 81 4.86 -3.83 13.55
CA LEU A 81 5.44 -2.54 13.18
C LEU A 81 5.71 -1.68 14.41
N LYS A 82 4.79 -1.65 15.38
CA LYS A 82 4.99 -0.97 16.66
C LYS A 82 6.20 -1.51 17.41
N LYS A 83 6.30 -2.84 17.54
CA LYS A 83 7.45 -3.48 18.20
C LYS A 83 8.77 -3.14 17.51
N LYS A 84 8.82 -3.23 16.18
CA LYS A 84 10.01 -2.85 15.39
C LYS A 84 10.36 -1.38 15.57
N ASN A 85 9.37 -0.50 15.66
CA ASN A 85 9.58 0.93 15.89
C ASN A 85 10.14 1.21 17.29
N GLU A 86 9.60 0.56 18.32
CA GLU A 86 10.13 0.66 19.70
C GLU A 86 11.59 0.18 19.76
N GLU A 87 11.91 -0.97 19.17
CA GLU A 87 13.29 -1.48 19.09
C GLU A 87 14.22 -0.53 18.32
N ALA A 88 13.75 0.07 17.23
CA ALA A 88 14.51 1.03 16.46
C ALA A 88 14.77 2.32 17.25
N ALA A 89 13.77 2.82 17.98
CA ALA A 89 13.88 3.99 18.84
C ALA A 89 14.88 3.74 19.99
N GLU A 90 14.85 2.57 20.62
CA GLU A 90 15.84 2.21 21.65
C GLU A 90 17.26 2.14 21.10
N ARG A 91 17.45 1.50 19.92
CA ARG A 91 18.79 1.45 19.28
C ARG A 91 19.29 2.85 18.95
N GLN A 92 18.41 3.69 18.41
CA GLN A 92 18.74 5.08 18.11
C GLN A 92 19.14 5.84 19.37
N ALA A 93 18.38 5.71 20.47
CA ALA A 93 18.68 6.35 21.74
C ALA A 93 20.06 5.92 22.29
N ARG A 94 20.39 4.62 22.22
CA ARG A 94 21.71 4.11 22.65
C ARG A 94 22.84 4.70 21.80
N THR A 95 22.69 4.70 20.48
CA THR A 95 23.69 5.29 19.58
C THR A 95 23.87 6.79 19.84
N GLN A 96 22.78 7.51 20.12
CA GLN A 96 22.83 8.93 20.46
C GLN A 96 23.64 9.15 21.75
N MET A 97 23.40 8.35 22.79
CA MET A 97 24.14 8.43 24.04
C MET A 97 25.63 8.13 23.86
N GLU A 98 25.98 7.08 23.11
CA GLU A 98 27.37 6.72 22.83
C GLU A 98 28.10 7.83 22.08
N LEU A 99 27.44 8.48 21.11
CA LEU A 99 27.99 9.62 20.39
C LEU A 99 28.21 10.83 21.30
N GLU A 100 27.27 11.13 22.20
CA GLU A 100 27.42 12.21 23.18
C GLU A 100 28.57 11.95 24.15
N GLU A 101 28.71 10.71 24.62
CA GLU A 101 29.82 10.32 25.50
C GLU A 101 31.17 10.41 24.79
N TYR A 102 31.26 9.92 23.55
CA TYR A 102 32.46 10.03 22.73
C TYR A 102 32.86 11.49 22.48
N LYS A 103 31.87 12.35 22.18
CA LYS A 103 32.09 13.78 22.00
C LYS A 103 32.63 14.41 23.28
N LYS A 104 32.02 14.12 24.43
CA LYS A 104 32.47 14.61 25.74
C LYS A 104 33.89 14.16 26.06
N GLN A 105 34.24 12.92 25.75
CA GLN A 105 35.60 12.42 25.95
C GLN A 105 36.60 13.10 25.01
N THR A 106 36.22 13.34 23.76
CA THR A 106 37.05 14.05 22.79
C THR A 106 37.32 15.49 23.24
N GLU A 107 36.32 16.19 23.76
CA GLU A 107 36.47 17.55 24.30
C GLU A 107 37.40 17.58 25.53
N LYS A 108 37.26 16.60 26.44
CA LYS A 108 38.18 16.46 27.58
C LYS A 108 39.63 16.23 27.13
N ASN A 109 39.83 15.29 26.22
CA ASN A 109 41.16 14.98 25.68
C ASN A 109 41.77 16.21 24.99
N ALA A 110 40.98 16.98 24.24
CA ALA A 110 41.43 18.21 23.61
C ALA A 110 41.88 19.25 24.63
N LYS A 111 41.13 19.42 25.73
CA LYS A 111 41.49 20.33 26.82
C LYS A 111 42.76 19.90 27.55
N GLU A 112 42.89 18.61 27.88
CA GLU A 112 44.10 18.06 28.51
C GLU A 112 45.33 18.24 27.61
N LEU A 113 45.17 18.05 26.29
CA LEU A 113 46.24 18.31 25.32
C LEU A 113 46.66 19.78 25.29
N GLU A 114 45.69 20.70 25.35
CA GLU A 114 45.97 22.14 25.41
C GLU A 114 46.73 22.53 26.68
N GLU A 115 46.28 22.02 27.84
CA GLU A 115 46.94 22.25 29.13
C GLU A 115 48.36 21.67 29.15
N ASN A 116 48.55 20.46 28.64
CA ASN A 116 49.86 19.82 28.53
C ASN A 116 50.79 20.63 27.62
N ASN A 117 50.31 21.06 26.45
CA ASN A 117 51.08 21.92 25.55
C ASN A 117 51.45 23.26 26.20
N ALA A 118 50.55 23.86 26.99
CA ALA A 118 50.85 25.09 27.72
C ALA A 118 51.93 24.88 28.79
N LEU A 119 51.89 23.76 29.50
CA LEU A 119 52.92 23.38 30.48
C LEU A 119 54.28 23.13 29.81
N LEU A 120 54.31 22.38 28.70
CA LEU A 120 55.54 22.17 27.93
C LEU A 120 56.16 23.50 27.49
N LYS A 121 55.36 24.41 26.93
CA LYS A 121 55.84 25.73 26.51
C LYS A 121 56.46 26.49 27.69
N LYS A 122 55.81 26.51 28.85
CA LYS A 122 56.37 27.15 30.06
C LYS A 122 57.69 26.52 30.49
N LEU A 123 57.78 25.19 30.50
CA LEU A 123 58.99 24.46 30.87
C LEU A 123 60.14 24.73 29.90
N LEU A 124 59.87 24.75 28.59
CA LEU A 124 60.86 25.08 27.57
C LEU A 124 61.37 26.52 27.70
N THR A 125 60.47 27.49 27.90
CA THR A 125 60.85 28.88 28.15
C THR A 125 61.70 29.03 29.41
N PHE A 126 61.35 28.30 30.49
CA PHE A 126 62.13 28.33 31.72
C PHE A 126 63.56 27.80 31.50
N HIS A 127 63.72 26.66 30.80
CA HIS A 127 65.04 26.12 30.46
C HIS A 127 65.84 27.03 29.53
N ALA A 128 65.20 27.65 28.52
CA ALA A 128 65.85 28.59 27.63
C ALA A 128 66.38 29.82 28.37
N ASN A 129 65.59 30.36 29.31
CA ASN A 129 66.01 31.49 30.15
C ASN A 129 67.13 31.09 31.12
N ALA A 130 67.06 29.89 31.72
CA ALA A 130 68.11 29.38 32.60
C ALA A 130 69.44 29.17 31.86
N ALA A 131 69.40 28.60 30.65
CA ALA A 131 70.58 28.40 29.80
C ALA A 131 71.19 29.71 29.26
N SER A 132 70.40 30.79 29.18
CA SER A 132 70.87 32.11 28.76
C SER A 132 71.47 32.94 29.92
N SER A 133 71.36 32.45 31.16
CA SER A 133 71.80 33.14 32.38
C SER A 133 73.12 32.61 32.96
N THR A 134 73.75 31.64 32.28
CA THR A 134 75.07 31.05 32.60
C THR A 134 76.08 31.39 31.52
#